data_AF-A0A955NP54-F1
#
_entry.id   AF-A0A955NP54-F1
#
_cell.length_a   1.000
_cell.length_b   1.000
_cell.length_c   1.000
_cell.angle_alpha   90.00
_cell.angle_beta   90.00
_cell.angle_gamma   90.00
#
_symmetry.space_group_name_H-M   'P 1'
#
loop_
_entity.id
_entity.type
_entity.pdbx_description
1 polymer ?
#
loop_
_entity_poly.entity_id
_entity_poly.type
_entity_poly.pdbx_seq_one_letter_code
_entity_poly.pdbx_strand_id
1 'polypeptide(L)'
;MRFNRSSKQIAKSVATDQYQSPTYFKRKPYWFKKSRKLWILLSILGVLWVIISLTGLGGALSGVGMVGENIFMNGPLATYHQSLAKDCGACHTQRFSHVRDADCMECHAATIQVDSSSSAVHHFHEEKAVPRCAECHIEHQGTIELADMNDSFCTACHRTLEPDSGAKAVAFTTVPGDHPNLRMWRLNLPDPGRLKFNHKMHMNPEGVLTGEGNDPQAKRVLKCEDCHRLDPRGEYMEPVVYEEHCGVCHAHRIQPLPDGDQVPHDGPEGVREFLLRYYYAHPEKAEPEQNRRLRYVDRDEEAFEKSVRARVNEIERIIYRIGSEERCVQCHYVTKEASTEIEDLAPLPKVETPDVPERWLDHSRFAHEAHSTVSCEECHPGVLQSEKATDLLFFDSIVTCAKCHAPKQDRNNCTLCHDFHPNNWKTSKTLEARNLASLTSP
;
A
#
# COMPACT_ATOMS: atom_id res chain seq x y z
N MET A 1 26.48 52.06 -8.47
CA MET A 1 25.44 52.99 -7.99
C MET A 1 24.10 52.24 -7.96
N ARG A 2 23.64 51.83 -6.78
CA ARG A 2 22.35 51.12 -6.58
C ARG A 2 21.26 52.15 -6.27
N PHE A 3 20.27 52.29 -7.15
CA PHE A 3 19.07 53.06 -6.84
C PHE A 3 18.07 52.17 -6.11
N ASN A 4 17.84 52.48 -4.84
CA ASN A 4 16.89 51.82 -3.97
C ASN A 4 15.47 52.29 -4.36
N ARG A 5 14.77 51.56 -5.24
CA ARG A 5 13.36 51.85 -5.54
C ARG A 5 12.51 51.38 -4.37
N SER A 6 11.70 52.28 -3.82
CA SER A 6 10.76 51.92 -2.76
C SER A 6 9.71 50.94 -3.30
N SER A 7 9.15 50.09 -2.43
CA SER A 7 8.05 49.15 -2.74
C SER A 7 6.86 49.85 -3.42
N LYS A 8 6.67 51.14 -3.14
CA LYS A 8 5.64 52.00 -3.73
C LYS A 8 5.89 52.32 -5.22
N GLN A 9 7.15 52.33 -5.65
CA GLN A 9 7.54 52.54 -7.06
C GLN A 9 7.41 51.25 -7.89
N ILE A 10 7.58 50.09 -7.26
CA ILE A 10 7.38 48.77 -7.90
C ILE A 10 5.89 48.49 -8.10
N ALA A 11 5.05 48.86 -7.14
CA ALA A 11 3.59 48.69 -7.23
C ALA A 11 2.92 49.48 -8.38
N LYS A 12 3.56 50.54 -8.87
CA LYS A 12 3.04 51.35 -10.00
C LYS A 12 3.42 50.80 -11.38
N SER A 13 4.38 49.88 -11.47
CA SER A 13 4.83 49.32 -12.75
C SER A 13 4.15 48.00 -13.14
N VAL A 14 3.25 47.48 -12.30
CA VAL A 14 2.48 46.27 -12.60
C VAL A 14 1.13 46.69 -13.20
N ALA A 15 0.93 46.40 -14.48
CA ALA A 15 -0.38 46.49 -15.11
C ALA A 15 -1.31 45.49 -14.41
N THR A 16 -2.41 46.00 -13.84
CA THR A 16 -3.38 45.24 -13.04
C THR A 16 -4.72 45.17 -13.77
N ASP A 17 -4.68 44.80 -15.04
CA ASP A 17 -5.82 44.63 -15.92
C ASP A 17 -6.52 43.26 -15.77
N GLN A 18 -5.98 42.35 -14.96
CA GLN A 18 -6.55 41.00 -14.76
C GLN A 18 -7.35 40.78 -13.45
N TYR A 19 -7.47 41.77 -12.57
CA TYR A 19 -8.30 41.66 -11.36
C TYR A 19 -9.25 42.85 -11.24
N GLN A 20 -10.56 42.60 -11.34
CA GLN A 20 -11.56 43.58 -10.93
C GLN A 20 -11.34 43.88 -9.44
N SER A 21 -10.99 45.13 -9.13
CA SER A 21 -10.86 45.56 -7.75
C SER A 21 -12.21 45.39 -7.03
N PRO A 22 -12.27 44.70 -5.88
CA PRO A 22 -13.51 44.58 -5.13
C PRO A 22 -13.96 45.97 -4.70
N THR A 23 -15.14 46.39 -5.15
CA THR A 23 -15.67 47.75 -5.00
C THR A 23 -16.08 48.11 -3.57
N TYR A 24 -15.71 47.32 -2.57
CA TYR A 24 -16.20 47.42 -1.19
C TYR A 24 -15.63 48.61 -0.39
N PHE A 25 -14.56 49.27 -0.87
CA PHE A 25 -13.89 50.37 -0.15
C PHE A 25 -13.92 51.74 -0.83
N LYS A 26 -14.95 52.07 -1.61
CA LYS A 26 -15.24 53.48 -1.93
C LYS A 26 -15.90 54.17 -0.73
N ARG A 27 -15.10 54.69 0.20
CA ARG A 27 -15.59 55.62 1.23
C ARG A 27 -16.14 56.88 0.55
N LYS A 28 -17.47 57.02 0.46
CA LYS A 28 -18.12 58.29 0.09
C LYS A 28 -17.84 59.35 1.17
N PRO A 29 -17.58 60.60 0.80
CA PRO A 29 -17.24 61.64 1.77
C PRO A 29 -18.47 62.10 2.56
N TYR A 30 -18.37 61.98 3.89
CA TYR A 30 -18.91 62.88 4.93
C TYR A 30 -20.25 63.61 4.67
N TRP A 31 -21.37 62.94 4.94
CA TRP A 31 -22.68 63.61 5.16
C TRP A 31 -22.98 63.90 6.66
N PHE A 32 -22.19 63.33 7.58
CA PHE A 32 -22.50 63.32 9.03
C PHE A 32 -22.21 64.61 9.81
N LYS A 33 -21.70 65.67 9.17
CA LYS A 33 -21.20 66.87 9.88
C LYS A 33 -22.15 68.07 9.96
N LYS A 34 -23.42 67.97 9.54
CA LYS A 34 -24.31 69.17 9.57
C LYS A 34 -25.78 68.98 9.93
N SER A 35 -26.13 67.98 10.74
CA SER A 35 -27.48 67.87 11.28
C SER A 35 -27.46 67.44 12.75
N ARG A 36 -27.29 68.43 13.64
CA ARG A 36 -27.51 68.27 15.10
C ARG A 36 -28.90 67.65 15.38
N LYS A 37 -29.88 67.92 14.50
CA LYS A 37 -31.21 67.30 14.50
C LYS A 37 -31.20 65.79 14.21
N LEU A 38 -30.31 65.28 13.34
CA LEU A 38 -30.21 63.85 13.04
C LEU A 38 -29.61 63.07 14.22
N TRP A 39 -28.58 63.62 14.87
CA TRP A 39 -27.99 63.02 16.06
C TRP A 39 -28.96 63.00 17.24
N ILE A 40 -29.73 64.08 17.46
CA ILE A 40 -30.80 64.09 18.48
C ILE A 40 -31.87 63.03 18.16
N LEU A 41 -32.26 62.89 16.90
CA LEU A 41 -33.28 61.93 16.48
C LEU A 41 -32.79 60.48 16.60
N LEU A 42 -31.52 60.20 16.28
CA LEU A 42 -30.88 58.89 16.51
C LEU A 42 -30.73 58.57 17.99
N SER A 43 -30.38 59.56 18.83
CA SER A 43 -30.31 59.36 20.29
C SER A 43 -31.69 59.11 20.90
N ILE A 44 -32.72 59.82 20.45
CA ILE A 44 -34.12 59.60 20.89
C ILE A 44 -34.59 58.21 20.46
N LEU A 45 -34.31 57.80 19.21
CA LEU A 45 -34.61 56.44 18.73
C LEU A 45 -33.85 55.37 19.51
N GLY A 46 -32.58 55.60 19.84
CA GLY A 46 -31.79 54.68 20.67
C GLY A 46 -32.35 54.53 22.07
N VAL A 47 -32.75 55.64 22.72
CA VAL A 47 -33.38 55.61 24.05
C VAL A 47 -34.75 54.93 24.00
N LEU A 48 -35.57 55.22 22.98
CA LEU A 48 -36.84 54.54 22.74
C LEU A 48 -36.65 53.03 22.54
N TRP A 49 -35.62 52.61 21.78
CA TRP A 49 -35.32 51.20 21.57
C TRP A 49 -34.90 50.49 22.86
N VAL A 50 -34.11 51.16 23.71
CA VAL A 50 -33.73 50.64 25.04
C VAL A 50 -34.95 50.54 25.97
N ILE A 51 -35.83 51.54 25.96
CA ILE A 51 -37.06 51.53 26.77
C ILE A 51 -38.02 50.43 26.29
N ILE A 52 -38.20 50.26 24.98
CA ILE A 52 -39.03 49.19 24.38
C ILE A 52 -38.45 47.80 24.69
N SER A 53 -37.12 47.66 24.72
CA SER A 53 -36.45 46.42 25.11
C SER A 53 -36.58 46.12 26.61
N LEU A 54 -36.53 47.14 27.47
CA LEU A 54 -36.65 46.99 28.93
C LEU A 54 -38.09 46.81 29.42
N THR A 55 -39.08 47.34 28.72
CA THR A 55 -40.51 47.23 29.08
C THR A 55 -41.19 45.96 28.57
N GLY A 56 -40.43 45.05 27.94
CA GLY A 56 -40.93 43.77 27.42
C GLY A 56 -41.81 43.88 26.17
N LEU A 57 -42.12 45.09 25.69
CA LEU A 57 -42.85 45.32 24.44
C LEU A 57 -42.03 44.98 23.17
N GLY A 58 -40.71 44.83 23.29
CA GLY A 58 -39.85 44.32 22.21
C GLY A 58 -40.16 42.88 21.79
N GLY A 59 -40.72 42.05 22.68
CA GLY A 59 -41.04 40.64 22.39
C GLY A 59 -42.11 40.45 21.30
N ALA A 60 -42.96 41.45 21.06
CA ALA A 60 -43.99 41.40 20.01
C ALA A 60 -43.46 41.76 18.61
N LEU A 61 -42.29 42.42 18.50
CA LEU A 61 -41.64 42.78 17.22
C LEU A 61 -40.50 41.84 16.84
N SER A 62 -40.10 40.93 17.73
CA SER A 62 -39.15 39.83 17.45
C SER A 62 -39.71 38.74 16.53
N GLY A 63 -40.97 38.86 16.08
CA GLY A 63 -41.60 37.98 15.09
C GLY A 63 -41.12 38.19 13.65
N VAL A 64 -40.26 39.18 13.38
CA VAL A 64 -39.41 39.14 12.19
C VAL A 64 -38.25 38.22 12.53
N GLY A 65 -38.38 36.95 12.13
CA GLY A 65 -37.38 35.92 12.36
C GLY A 65 -35.98 36.48 12.18
N MET A 66 -35.21 36.52 13.27
CA MET A 66 -33.78 36.75 13.19
C MET A 66 -33.25 35.68 12.23
N VAL A 67 -32.89 36.12 11.03
CA VAL A 67 -31.93 35.44 10.16
C VAL A 67 -30.70 35.24 11.04
N GLY A 68 -30.56 34.07 11.66
CA GLY A 68 -29.93 34.05 13.00
C GLY A 68 -29.10 32.83 13.37
N GLU A 69 -29.52 31.62 13.03
CA GLU A 69 -28.80 30.44 13.55
C GLU A 69 -27.55 30.09 12.72
N ASN A 70 -27.47 30.57 11.48
CA ASN A 70 -26.36 30.27 10.57
C ASN A 70 -25.35 31.41 10.39
N ILE A 71 -25.52 32.58 11.02
CA ILE A 71 -24.62 33.72 10.78
C ILE A 71 -23.22 33.50 11.37
N PHE A 72 -23.09 32.57 12.32
CA PHE A 72 -21.83 32.24 13.00
C PHE A 72 -21.21 30.92 12.53
N MET A 73 -21.86 30.19 11.61
CA MET A 73 -21.30 28.96 11.06
C MET A 73 -20.49 29.25 9.80
N ASN A 74 -19.24 28.79 9.79
CA ASN A 74 -18.33 28.93 8.65
C ASN A 74 -18.71 28.04 7.45
N GLY A 75 -19.68 27.13 7.64
CA GLY A 75 -20.20 26.20 6.66
C GLY A 75 -20.89 25.00 7.33
N PRO A 76 -21.49 24.08 6.54
CA PRO A 76 -22.07 22.84 7.05
C PRO A 76 -21.00 21.86 7.55
N LEU A 77 -21.36 21.00 8.49
CA LEU A 77 -20.48 19.94 8.98
C LEU A 77 -20.17 18.89 7.90
N ALA A 78 -19.05 18.18 8.09
CA ALA A 78 -18.59 17.03 7.35
C ALA A 78 -19.69 15.97 7.25
N THR A 79 -19.74 15.24 6.13
CA THR A 79 -20.77 14.20 5.88
C THR A 79 -20.99 13.27 7.07
N TYR A 80 -19.90 12.83 7.71
CA TYR A 80 -19.94 11.91 8.86
C TYR A 80 -20.41 12.57 10.18
N HIS A 81 -20.32 13.89 10.30
CA HIS A 81 -20.78 14.66 11.47
C HIS A 81 -22.06 15.45 11.21
N GLN A 82 -22.71 15.31 10.04
CA GLN A 82 -23.94 16.05 9.72
C GLN A 82 -25.07 15.83 10.74
N SER A 83 -25.12 14.67 11.38
CA SER A 83 -26.07 14.39 12.46
C SER A 83 -25.94 15.35 13.66
N LEU A 84 -24.76 15.94 13.86
CA LEU A 84 -24.45 16.89 14.92
C LEU A 84 -24.72 18.36 14.53
N ALA A 85 -25.21 18.63 13.31
CA ALA A 85 -25.36 19.99 12.80
C ALA A 85 -26.31 20.90 13.63
N LYS A 86 -27.12 20.31 14.50
CA LYS A 86 -28.02 21.03 15.43
C LYS A 86 -27.51 21.09 16.87
N ASP A 87 -26.41 20.41 17.18
CA ASP A 87 -25.83 20.34 18.52
C ASP A 87 -24.40 20.91 18.52
N CYS A 88 -24.30 22.23 18.39
CA CYS A 88 -23.01 22.92 18.38
C CYS A 88 -22.20 22.68 19.66
N GLY A 89 -22.89 22.36 20.77
CA GLY A 89 -22.28 22.10 22.08
C GLY A 89 -21.46 20.81 22.12
N ALA A 90 -21.68 19.89 21.18
CA ALA A 90 -20.90 18.66 21.05
C ALA A 90 -19.41 18.93 20.79
N CYS A 91 -19.06 20.03 20.12
CA CYS A 91 -17.67 20.41 19.84
C CYS A 91 -17.28 21.76 20.47
N HIS A 92 -18.19 22.71 20.58
CA HIS A 92 -17.93 24.04 21.15
C HIS A 92 -18.32 24.13 22.63
N THR A 93 -17.64 23.35 23.47
CA THR A 93 -17.90 23.29 24.92
C THR A 93 -17.52 24.58 25.66
N GLN A 94 -16.58 25.35 25.11
CA GLN A 94 -16.16 26.66 25.62
C GLN A 94 -16.56 27.78 24.65
N ARG A 95 -17.12 28.86 25.21
CA ARG A 95 -17.58 30.01 24.41
C ARG A 95 -16.40 30.81 23.88
N PHE A 96 -16.45 31.19 22.61
CA PHE A 96 -15.46 32.03 21.94
C PHE A 96 -14.02 31.49 21.98
N SER A 97 -13.85 30.18 22.10
CA SER A 97 -12.58 29.50 21.98
C SER A 97 -12.58 28.53 20.79
N HIS A 98 -11.38 28.07 20.42
CA HIS A 98 -11.26 26.94 19.52
C HIS A 98 -11.79 25.65 20.16
N VAL A 99 -12.25 24.72 19.34
CA VAL A 99 -12.55 23.34 19.74
C VAL A 99 -11.27 22.70 20.28
N ARG A 100 -11.41 21.92 21.34
CA ARG A 100 -10.28 21.24 22.00
C ARG A 100 -10.25 19.79 21.55
N ASP A 101 -9.06 19.20 21.50
CA ASP A 101 -8.94 17.77 21.18
C ASP A 101 -9.68 16.89 22.19
N ALA A 102 -9.78 17.35 23.45
CA ALA A 102 -10.59 16.70 24.48
C ALA A 102 -12.07 16.54 24.07
N ASP A 103 -12.64 17.52 23.38
CA ASP A 103 -14.04 17.48 22.91
C ASP A 103 -14.20 16.40 21.82
N CYS A 104 -13.21 16.27 20.91
CA CYS A 104 -13.18 15.21 19.90
C CYS A 104 -13.04 13.81 20.53
N MET A 105 -12.18 13.71 21.54
CA MET A 105 -11.84 12.43 22.16
C MET A 105 -12.96 11.85 23.02
N GLU A 106 -13.97 12.62 23.40
CA GLU A 106 -15.18 12.09 24.06
C GLU A 106 -15.86 10.99 23.23
N CYS A 107 -15.84 11.12 21.90
CA CYS A 107 -16.36 10.10 20.98
C CYS A 107 -15.25 9.27 20.32
N HIS A 108 -14.11 9.87 20.00
CA HIS A 108 -13.07 9.23 19.18
C HIS A 108 -12.06 8.38 19.96
N ALA A 109 -12.05 8.42 21.30
CA ALA A 109 -11.08 7.65 22.11
C ALA A 109 -11.11 6.13 21.86
N ALA A 110 -12.27 5.57 21.52
CA ALA A 110 -12.39 4.14 21.21
C ALA A 110 -11.97 3.80 19.77
N THR A 111 -12.07 4.77 18.85
CA THR A 111 -11.73 4.59 17.42
C THR A 111 -10.27 4.89 17.11
N ILE A 112 -9.66 5.80 17.88
CA ILE A 112 -8.27 6.19 17.77
C ILE A 112 -7.57 5.49 18.94
N GLN A 113 -7.15 4.24 18.74
CA GLN A 113 -6.30 3.58 19.73
C GLN A 113 -4.97 4.33 19.72
N VAL A 114 -4.77 5.15 20.74
CA VAL A 114 -3.58 5.99 20.93
C VAL A 114 -2.43 5.17 21.51
N ASP A 115 -2.31 3.89 21.13
CA ASP A 115 -1.07 3.17 21.40
C ASP A 115 -0.04 3.58 20.35
N SER A 116 1.19 3.76 20.79
CA SER A 116 2.33 4.28 20.01
C SER A 116 2.69 3.46 18.76
N SER A 117 1.97 2.36 18.51
CA SER A 117 2.17 1.42 17.41
C SER A 117 1.07 1.46 16.33
N SER A 118 -0.15 1.93 16.65
CA SER A 118 -1.32 1.78 15.77
C SER A 118 -1.83 3.06 15.13
N SER A 119 -1.25 4.22 15.43
CA SER A 119 -1.54 5.46 14.70
C SER A 119 -0.32 5.99 13.95
N ALA A 120 0.00 5.38 12.80
CA ALA A 120 1.12 5.78 11.93
C ALA A 120 1.08 7.25 11.41
N VAL A 121 0.06 8.03 11.80
CA VAL A 121 -0.10 9.47 11.50
C VAL A 121 -0.15 10.34 12.77
N HIS A 122 -0.58 9.78 13.91
CA HIS A 122 -0.75 10.52 15.16
C HIS A 122 0.38 10.17 16.14
N HIS A 123 1.63 10.35 15.72
CA HIS A 123 2.78 10.10 16.59
C HIS A 123 2.87 11.19 17.67
N PHE A 124 2.64 10.82 18.93
CA PHE A 124 2.89 11.67 20.08
C PHE A 124 4.37 11.59 20.45
N HIS A 125 5.19 12.47 19.89
CA HIS A 125 6.54 12.70 20.40
C HIS A 125 6.45 13.70 21.55
N GLU A 126 6.95 13.32 22.74
CA GLU A 126 6.94 14.19 23.93
C GLU A 126 7.62 15.55 23.70
N GLU A 127 8.51 15.65 22.70
CA GLU A 127 9.30 16.85 22.40
C GLU A 127 8.79 17.69 21.21
N LYS A 128 7.83 17.21 20.42
CA LYS A 128 7.29 17.95 19.26
C LYS A 128 5.77 18.04 19.35
N ALA A 129 5.26 19.27 19.39
CA ALA A 129 3.82 19.52 19.46
C ALA A 129 3.10 18.91 18.26
N VAL A 130 2.25 17.93 18.52
CA VAL A 130 1.29 17.41 17.53
C VAL A 130 0.23 18.50 17.28
N PRO A 131 -0.11 18.80 16.02
CA PRO A 131 -1.23 19.69 15.71
C PRO A 131 -2.52 19.21 16.37
N ARG A 132 -3.41 20.15 16.71
CA ARG A 132 -4.75 19.79 17.20
C ARG A 132 -5.53 19.03 16.13
N CYS A 133 -6.49 18.20 16.53
CA CYS A 133 -7.32 17.42 15.61
C CYS A 133 -7.93 18.32 14.51
N ALA A 134 -8.49 19.46 14.91
CA ALA A 134 -9.16 20.41 14.01
C ALA A 134 -8.20 21.25 13.12
N GLU A 135 -6.88 21.14 13.30
CA GLU A 135 -5.91 21.78 12.41
C GLU A 135 -5.69 20.97 11.13
N CYS A 136 -5.92 19.66 11.19
CA CYS A 136 -5.83 18.72 10.07
C CYS A 136 -7.21 18.26 9.60
N HIS A 137 -8.04 17.80 10.54
CA HIS A 137 -9.41 17.35 10.30
C HIS A 137 -10.37 18.55 10.40
N ILE A 138 -10.31 19.42 9.39
CA ILE A 138 -11.06 20.68 9.39
C ILE A 138 -12.55 20.41 9.20
N GLU A 139 -13.32 20.89 10.18
CA GLU A 139 -14.78 20.84 10.18
C GLU A 139 -15.38 22.14 9.58
N HIS A 140 -16.68 22.14 9.27
CA HIS A 140 -17.43 23.22 8.60
C HIS A 140 -17.08 23.43 7.11
N GLN A 141 -16.51 22.42 6.45
CA GLN A 141 -16.22 22.46 5.02
C GLN A 141 -17.22 21.67 4.16
N GLY A 142 -18.27 21.10 4.76
CA GLY A 142 -19.33 20.40 4.05
C GLY A 142 -18.92 19.01 3.56
N THR A 143 -18.83 18.79 2.26
CA THR A 143 -18.64 17.44 1.70
C THR A 143 -17.17 17.00 1.60
N ILE A 144 -16.24 17.75 2.19
CA ILE A 144 -14.82 17.38 2.18
C ILE A 144 -14.66 16.15 3.06
N GLU A 145 -14.24 15.04 2.45
CA GLU A 145 -13.91 13.82 3.17
C GLU A 145 -12.60 14.02 3.93
N LEU A 146 -12.45 13.37 5.09
CA LEU A 146 -11.21 13.39 5.88
C LEU A 146 -9.98 12.93 5.06
N ALA A 147 -10.18 12.18 3.98
CA ALA A 147 -9.12 11.74 3.08
C ALA A 147 -8.63 12.81 2.09
N ASP A 148 -9.37 13.91 1.90
CA ASP A 148 -9.08 14.99 0.95
C ASP A 148 -8.35 16.16 1.62
N MET A 149 -7.27 15.82 2.34
CA MET A 149 -6.42 16.78 3.03
C MET A 149 -5.39 17.41 2.08
N ASN A 150 -5.07 18.67 2.31
CA ASN A 150 -4.00 19.37 1.59
C ASN A 150 -2.61 18.93 2.09
N ASP A 151 -1.67 18.72 1.17
CA ASP A 151 -0.27 18.35 1.46
C ASP A 151 0.44 19.34 2.40
N SER A 152 -0.04 20.58 2.51
CA SER A 152 0.46 21.55 3.48
C SER A 152 0.36 21.04 4.91
N PHE A 153 -0.66 20.24 5.26
CA PHE A 153 -0.80 19.66 6.60
C PHE A 153 0.30 18.64 6.88
N CYS A 154 0.54 17.74 5.93
CA CYS A 154 1.59 16.73 6.03
C CYS A 154 2.98 17.39 6.09
N THR A 155 3.24 18.34 5.18
CA THR A 155 4.55 19.00 5.07
C THR A 155 4.82 20.01 6.19
N ALA A 156 3.81 20.48 6.93
CA ALA A 156 4.00 21.32 8.10
C ALA A 156 4.93 20.67 9.14
N CYS A 157 4.81 19.35 9.30
CA CYS A 157 5.70 18.57 10.14
C CYS A 157 6.74 17.82 9.30
N HIS A 158 6.32 17.05 8.28
CA HIS A 158 7.19 16.08 7.60
C HIS A 158 8.24 16.67 6.67
N ARG A 159 8.17 17.94 6.28
CA ARG A 159 9.09 18.52 5.27
C ARG A 159 10.57 18.38 5.64
N THR A 160 10.91 18.44 6.93
CA THR A 160 12.30 18.45 7.41
C THR A 160 12.53 17.53 8.61
N LEU A 161 11.71 16.48 8.79
CA LEU A 161 11.91 15.55 9.90
C LEU A 161 13.16 14.70 9.66
N GLU A 162 14.05 14.71 10.64
CA GLU A 162 15.09 13.70 10.75
C GLU A 162 14.48 12.42 11.33
N PRO A 163 14.68 11.26 10.71
CA PRO A 163 14.16 10.01 11.24
C PRO A 163 14.97 9.60 12.47
N ASP A 164 14.28 9.14 13.51
CA ASP A 164 14.88 8.71 14.79
C ASP A 164 15.88 7.55 14.63
N SER A 165 15.84 6.84 13.51
CA SER A 165 16.76 5.75 13.16
C SER A 165 18.17 6.20 12.76
N GLY A 166 18.45 7.52 12.75
CA GLY A 166 19.72 8.06 12.25
C GLY A 166 19.88 7.95 10.73
N ALA A 167 18.83 7.54 10.02
CA ALA A 167 18.80 7.57 8.56
C ALA A 167 18.81 9.03 8.05
N LYS A 168 19.29 9.26 6.83
CA LYS A 168 19.18 10.61 6.24
C LYS A 168 17.71 10.96 6.05
N ALA A 169 17.28 12.07 6.65
CA ALA A 169 16.02 12.73 6.32
C ALA A 169 15.92 12.88 4.80
N VAL A 170 14.78 12.49 4.22
CA VAL A 170 14.46 12.93 2.87
C VAL A 170 13.44 14.04 2.99
N ALA A 171 13.76 15.21 2.45
CA ALA A 171 12.80 16.29 2.40
C ALA A 171 11.60 15.84 1.57
N PHE A 172 10.42 15.84 2.17
CA PHE A 172 9.19 15.47 1.47
C PHE A 172 8.70 16.69 0.70
N THR A 173 8.66 16.57 -0.63
CA THR A 173 8.12 17.60 -1.52
C THR A 173 7.16 16.93 -2.49
N THR A 174 6.17 17.68 -2.97
CA THR A 174 5.17 17.20 -3.94
C THR A 174 5.59 17.48 -5.38
N VAL A 175 6.80 18.02 -5.57
CA VAL A 175 7.36 18.32 -6.88
C VAL A 175 7.92 17.01 -7.44
N PRO A 176 7.45 16.51 -8.61
CA PRO A 176 7.84 15.21 -9.12
C PRO A 176 9.36 14.96 -9.19
N GLY A 177 10.17 15.99 -9.42
CA GLY A 177 11.64 15.89 -9.47
C GLY A 177 12.35 16.06 -8.12
N ASP A 178 11.69 16.61 -7.11
CA ASP A 178 12.27 16.82 -5.78
C ASP A 178 11.66 15.86 -4.74
N HIS A 179 10.72 14.99 -5.14
CA HIS A 179 10.16 13.95 -4.29
C HIS A 179 11.16 12.78 -4.18
N PRO A 180 11.34 12.19 -2.98
CA PRO A 180 12.18 11.01 -2.81
C PRO A 180 11.84 9.89 -3.80
N ASN A 181 12.88 9.25 -4.35
CA ASN A 181 12.73 7.93 -4.94
C ASN A 181 12.30 6.92 -3.87
N LEU A 182 11.67 5.84 -4.31
CA LEU A 182 11.32 4.72 -3.44
C LEU A 182 12.58 4.14 -2.79
N ARG A 183 12.43 3.56 -1.59
CA ARG A 183 13.56 3.10 -0.76
C ARG A 183 14.49 2.15 -1.52
N MET A 184 13.93 1.22 -2.29
CA MET A 184 14.71 0.24 -3.06
C MET A 184 15.65 0.94 -4.05
N TRP A 185 15.15 1.92 -4.79
CA TRP A 185 15.95 2.74 -5.70
C TRP A 185 16.95 3.64 -4.99
N ARG A 186 16.57 4.30 -3.88
CA ARG A 186 17.50 5.18 -3.12
C ARG A 186 18.68 4.44 -2.53
N LEU A 187 18.46 3.21 -2.09
CA LEU A 187 19.47 2.37 -1.45
C LEU A 187 20.12 1.36 -2.40
N ASN A 188 19.72 1.36 -3.68
CA ASN A 188 20.14 0.39 -4.69
C ASN A 188 19.99 -1.06 -4.19
N LEU A 189 18.86 -1.35 -3.56
CA LEU A 189 18.52 -2.70 -3.09
C LEU A 189 17.92 -3.51 -4.24
N PRO A 190 18.29 -4.78 -4.40
CA PRO A 190 17.64 -5.65 -5.37
C PRO A 190 16.20 -5.97 -4.93
N ASP A 191 15.42 -6.51 -5.86
CA ASP A 191 14.19 -7.20 -5.51
C ASP A 191 14.52 -8.37 -4.55
N PRO A 192 13.77 -8.55 -3.44
CA PRO A 192 14.03 -9.62 -2.48
C PRO A 192 13.75 -11.02 -3.03
N GLY A 193 12.98 -11.14 -4.10
CA GLY A 193 12.61 -12.41 -4.72
C GLY A 193 13.82 -13.26 -5.11
N ARG A 194 13.85 -14.49 -4.62
CA ARG A 194 14.92 -15.50 -4.79
C ARG A 194 14.47 -16.66 -5.67
N LEU A 195 13.89 -16.34 -6.81
CA LEU A 195 13.58 -17.30 -7.86
C LEU A 195 14.50 -17.06 -9.06
N LYS A 196 15.01 -18.14 -9.66
CA LYS A 196 15.68 -18.06 -10.97
C LYS A 196 14.60 -17.93 -12.04
N PHE A 197 14.18 -16.69 -12.28
CA PHE A 197 13.18 -16.38 -13.28
C PHE A 197 13.69 -15.33 -14.27
N ASN A 198 13.31 -15.50 -15.53
CA ASN A 198 13.76 -14.68 -16.65
C ASN A 198 12.54 -14.30 -17.50
N HIS A 199 12.05 -13.07 -17.33
CA HIS A 199 10.90 -12.55 -18.06
C HIS A 199 11.16 -12.54 -19.58
N LYS A 200 12.34 -12.11 -20.01
CA LYS A 200 12.70 -12.01 -21.43
C LYS A 200 12.57 -13.34 -22.18
N MET A 201 12.91 -14.44 -21.53
CA MET A 201 12.74 -15.78 -22.09
C MET A 201 11.27 -16.19 -22.15
N HIS A 202 10.49 -15.91 -21.10
CA HIS A 202 9.09 -16.31 -21.01
C HIS A 202 8.15 -15.45 -21.89
N MET A 203 8.48 -14.16 -22.05
CA MET A 203 7.70 -13.19 -22.82
C MET A 203 8.17 -13.08 -24.28
N ASN A 204 8.71 -14.16 -24.84
CA ASN A 204 9.15 -14.17 -26.24
C ASN A 204 7.93 -13.98 -27.18
N PRO A 205 7.94 -12.96 -28.06
CA PRO A 205 6.84 -12.70 -28.99
C PRO A 205 6.62 -13.81 -30.04
N GLU A 206 7.65 -14.63 -30.31
CA GLU A 206 7.53 -15.82 -31.17
C GLU A 206 6.92 -17.04 -30.46
N GLY A 207 6.64 -16.90 -29.15
CA GLY A 207 6.12 -17.93 -28.28
C GLY A 207 7.22 -18.80 -27.65
N VAL A 208 6.90 -19.35 -26.48
CA VAL A 208 7.73 -20.29 -25.74
C VAL A 208 7.22 -21.71 -25.91
N LEU A 209 8.14 -22.69 -25.90
CA LEU A 209 7.77 -24.10 -25.99
C LEU A 209 7.11 -24.54 -24.68
N THR A 210 5.91 -25.12 -24.78
CA THR A 210 5.13 -25.56 -23.60
C THR A 210 5.03 -27.07 -23.47
N GLY A 211 5.23 -27.83 -24.55
CA GLY A 211 5.04 -29.29 -24.53
C GLY A 211 3.59 -29.72 -24.28
N GLU A 212 2.63 -28.77 -24.34
CA GLU A 212 1.22 -29.02 -24.07
C GLU A 212 0.65 -30.06 -25.03
N GLY A 213 -0.26 -30.91 -24.52
CA GLY A 213 -0.86 -31.98 -25.32
C GLY A 213 0.10 -33.10 -25.75
N ASN A 214 1.29 -33.20 -25.12
CA ASN A 214 2.39 -34.08 -25.53
C ASN A 214 2.97 -33.75 -26.90
N ASP A 215 2.86 -32.49 -27.36
CA ASP A 215 3.52 -32.00 -28.57
C ASP A 215 4.78 -31.19 -28.20
N PRO A 216 6.00 -31.70 -28.46
CA PRO A 216 7.25 -31.00 -28.18
C PRO A 216 7.42 -29.66 -28.91
N GLN A 217 6.62 -29.40 -29.95
CA GLN A 217 6.63 -28.16 -30.72
C GLN A 217 5.48 -27.22 -30.37
N ALA A 218 4.63 -27.58 -29.40
CA ALA A 218 3.58 -26.70 -28.89
C ALA A 218 4.22 -25.40 -28.38
N LYS A 219 3.77 -24.27 -28.92
CA LYS A 219 4.22 -22.93 -28.55
C LYS A 219 3.06 -22.11 -28.01
N ARG A 220 3.37 -21.27 -27.03
CA ARG A 220 2.43 -20.32 -26.45
C ARG A 220 3.07 -18.93 -26.36
N VAL A 221 2.37 -17.93 -26.87
CA VAL A 221 2.72 -16.53 -26.62
C VAL A 221 2.05 -16.12 -25.32
N LEU A 222 2.85 -15.82 -24.30
CA LEU A 222 2.35 -15.43 -22.98
C LEU A 222 2.02 -13.94 -22.92
N LYS A 223 1.07 -13.60 -22.05
CA LYS A 223 0.68 -12.24 -21.68
C LYS A 223 0.94 -12.02 -20.19
N CYS A 224 0.95 -10.76 -19.78
CA CYS A 224 1.13 -10.39 -18.36
C CYS A 224 0.12 -11.11 -17.46
N GLU A 225 -1.15 -11.19 -17.90
CA GLU A 225 -2.26 -11.77 -17.13
C GLU A 225 -2.16 -13.30 -16.97
N ASP A 226 -1.31 -13.98 -17.75
CA ASP A 226 -1.09 -15.42 -17.59
C ASP A 226 -0.36 -15.72 -16.26
N CYS A 227 0.35 -14.75 -15.70
CA CYS A 227 1.06 -14.84 -14.40
C CYS A 227 0.56 -13.82 -13.37
N HIS A 228 0.30 -12.58 -13.77
CA HIS A 228 -0.09 -11.48 -12.89
C HIS A 228 -1.60 -11.26 -12.98
N ARG A 229 -2.34 -11.84 -12.03
CA ARG A 229 -3.79 -11.68 -11.93
C ARG A 229 -4.14 -10.62 -10.90
N LEU A 230 -5.14 -9.81 -11.23
CA LEU A 230 -5.68 -8.83 -10.29
C LEU A 230 -6.42 -9.53 -9.16
N ASP A 231 -6.32 -8.97 -7.95
CA ASP A 231 -7.19 -9.36 -6.85
C ASP A 231 -8.67 -9.07 -7.20
N PRO A 232 -9.65 -9.68 -6.52
CA PRO A 232 -11.06 -9.48 -6.84
C PRO A 232 -11.57 -8.04 -6.71
N ARG A 233 -10.81 -7.15 -6.07
CA ARG A 233 -11.12 -5.72 -5.93
C ARG A 233 -10.42 -4.88 -7.00
N GLY A 234 -9.53 -5.46 -7.79
CA GLY A 234 -8.74 -4.76 -8.78
C GLY A 234 -7.68 -3.83 -8.18
N GLU A 235 -7.41 -3.93 -6.88
CA GLU A 235 -6.44 -3.05 -6.22
C GLU A 235 -5.02 -3.58 -6.46
N TYR A 236 -4.76 -4.82 -6.08
CA TYR A 236 -3.41 -5.41 -6.09
C TYR A 236 -3.35 -6.62 -7.02
N MET A 237 -2.15 -7.19 -7.16
CA MET A 237 -1.95 -8.48 -7.83
C MET A 237 -2.06 -9.62 -6.82
N GLU A 238 -2.63 -10.75 -7.23
CA GLU A 238 -2.63 -11.99 -6.47
C GLU A 238 -1.22 -12.61 -6.45
N PRO A 239 -0.89 -13.40 -5.41
CA PRO A 239 0.36 -14.16 -5.38
C PRO A 239 0.46 -15.16 -6.53
N VAL A 240 1.64 -15.25 -7.14
CA VAL A 240 1.94 -16.27 -8.15
C VAL A 240 2.13 -17.62 -7.47
N VAL A 241 1.22 -18.56 -7.74
CA VAL A 241 1.29 -19.95 -7.28
C VAL A 241 1.71 -20.90 -8.41
N TYR A 242 2.51 -21.92 -8.10
CA TYR A 242 3.12 -22.79 -9.10
C TYR A 242 2.08 -23.56 -9.92
N GLU A 243 1.10 -24.19 -9.27
CA GLU A 243 0.12 -25.07 -9.91
C GLU A 243 -0.66 -24.37 -11.03
N GLU A 244 -0.98 -23.10 -10.82
CA GLU A 244 -1.81 -22.32 -11.74
C GLU A 244 -1.02 -21.58 -12.81
N HIS A 245 0.21 -21.15 -12.51
CA HIS A 245 0.97 -20.24 -13.37
C HIS A 245 2.16 -20.92 -14.04
N CYS A 246 2.77 -21.92 -13.39
CA CYS A 246 3.94 -22.62 -13.91
C CYS A 246 3.59 -24.05 -14.36
N GLY A 247 2.83 -24.80 -13.55
CA GLY A 247 2.53 -26.22 -13.73
C GLY A 247 1.71 -26.54 -14.97
N VAL A 248 1.05 -25.53 -15.56
CA VAL A 248 0.31 -25.65 -16.82
C VAL A 248 1.24 -26.03 -17.98
N CYS A 249 2.47 -25.49 -18.00
CA CYS A 249 3.49 -25.79 -19.03
C CYS A 249 4.65 -26.62 -18.44
N HIS A 250 5.11 -26.29 -17.23
CA HIS A 250 6.23 -26.94 -16.56
C HIS A 250 5.76 -28.05 -15.62
N ALA A 251 5.12 -29.10 -16.13
CA ALA A 251 4.78 -30.26 -15.30
C ALA A 251 6.07 -30.92 -14.76
N HIS A 252 6.15 -31.19 -13.45
CA HIS A 252 7.26 -31.94 -12.81
C HIS A 252 7.27 -33.44 -13.19
N ARG A 253 7.26 -33.74 -14.50
CA ARG A 253 7.40 -35.09 -15.03
C ARG A 253 8.88 -35.47 -14.97
N ILE A 254 9.25 -36.18 -13.90
CA ILE A 254 10.63 -36.64 -13.72
C ILE A 254 10.74 -38.07 -14.24
N GLN A 255 11.45 -38.24 -15.36
CA GLN A 255 11.95 -39.57 -15.72
C GLN A 255 13.04 -39.97 -14.71
N PRO A 256 13.08 -41.22 -14.19
CA PRO A 256 12.42 -42.43 -14.68
C PRO A 256 11.13 -42.87 -13.95
N LEU A 257 10.28 -41.99 -13.41
CA LEU A 257 8.98 -42.43 -12.90
C LEU A 257 8.19 -43.10 -14.06
N PRO A 258 7.94 -44.42 -14.03
CA PRO A 258 7.63 -45.21 -15.23
C PRO A 258 6.30 -44.88 -15.94
N ASP A 259 5.41 -44.14 -15.28
CA ASP A 259 4.04 -43.90 -15.77
C ASP A 259 3.77 -42.43 -16.13
N GLY A 260 4.80 -41.56 -16.09
CA GLY A 260 4.62 -40.12 -16.31
C GLY A 260 4.00 -39.39 -15.11
N ASP A 261 4.03 -40.03 -13.93
CA ASP A 261 3.58 -39.43 -12.67
C ASP A 261 4.37 -38.16 -12.35
N GLN A 262 3.63 -37.13 -11.92
CA GLN A 262 4.21 -35.85 -11.53
C GLN A 262 4.61 -35.91 -10.06
N VAL A 263 5.81 -35.44 -9.75
CA VAL A 263 6.21 -35.21 -8.37
C VAL A 263 5.51 -33.93 -7.88
N PRO A 264 4.96 -33.91 -6.65
CA PRO A 264 4.39 -32.69 -6.10
C PRO A 264 5.42 -31.56 -6.06
N HIS A 265 4.98 -30.31 -6.30
CA HIS A 265 5.82 -29.15 -6.03
C HIS A 265 5.81 -28.87 -4.53
N ASP A 266 6.76 -29.48 -3.82
CA ASP A 266 6.89 -29.36 -2.38
C ASP A 266 8.37 -29.22 -1.98
N GLY A 267 8.61 -29.01 -0.69
CA GLY A 267 9.94 -29.09 -0.09
C GLY A 267 10.57 -30.48 -0.30
N PRO A 268 11.90 -30.58 -0.19
CA PRO A 268 12.61 -31.85 -0.39
C PRO A 268 12.10 -33.03 0.45
N GLU A 269 11.62 -32.75 1.65
CA GLU A 269 11.01 -33.73 2.56
C GLU A 269 9.70 -34.28 2.01
N GLY A 270 8.80 -33.40 1.54
CA GLY A 270 7.51 -33.80 0.96
C GLY A 270 7.69 -34.60 -0.33
N VAL A 271 8.66 -34.20 -1.16
CA VAL A 271 9.05 -34.96 -2.36
C VAL A 271 9.57 -36.35 -1.99
N ARG A 272 10.44 -36.47 -0.99
CA ARG A 272 10.95 -37.76 -0.52
C ARG A 272 9.82 -38.65 0.01
N GLU A 273 8.92 -38.09 0.80
CA GLU A 273 7.76 -38.81 1.33
C GLU A 273 6.88 -39.37 0.21
N PHE A 274 6.61 -38.56 -0.82
CA PHE A 274 5.90 -38.99 -2.01
C PHE A 274 6.61 -40.16 -2.70
N LEU A 275 7.92 -40.06 -2.94
CA LEU A 275 8.70 -41.12 -3.61
C LEU A 275 8.72 -42.43 -2.80
N LEU A 276 8.87 -42.35 -1.48
CA LEU A 276 8.79 -43.51 -0.60
C LEU A 276 7.42 -44.18 -0.74
N ARG A 277 6.33 -43.43 -0.56
CA ARG A 277 4.96 -43.95 -0.70
C ARG A 277 4.72 -44.58 -2.07
N TYR A 278 5.21 -43.94 -3.12
CA TYR A 278 5.11 -44.44 -4.48
C TYR A 278 5.74 -45.82 -4.63
N TYR A 279 7.00 -45.98 -4.23
CA TYR A 279 7.72 -47.25 -4.41
C TYR A 279 7.27 -48.36 -3.44
N TYR A 280 6.74 -48.01 -2.27
CA TYR A 280 6.05 -48.98 -1.41
C TYR A 280 4.74 -49.48 -2.02
N ALA A 281 3.99 -48.62 -2.72
CA ALA A 281 2.75 -49.00 -3.41
C ALA A 281 2.99 -49.76 -4.73
N HIS A 282 4.19 -49.61 -5.32
CA HIS A 282 4.57 -50.19 -6.61
C HIS A 282 5.86 -51.02 -6.48
N PRO A 283 5.84 -52.15 -5.75
CA PRO A 283 7.03 -52.97 -5.50
C PRO A 283 7.71 -53.45 -6.79
N GLU A 284 6.95 -53.68 -7.86
CA GLU A 284 7.46 -54.07 -9.17
C GLU A 284 8.36 -53.01 -9.83
N LYS A 285 8.27 -51.75 -9.39
CA LYS A 285 9.09 -50.63 -9.87
C LYS A 285 10.30 -50.35 -8.98
N ALA A 286 10.25 -50.78 -7.73
CA ALA A 286 11.34 -50.68 -6.76
C ALA A 286 12.34 -51.85 -6.90
N GLU A 287 11.84 -53.07 -7.18
CA GLU A 287 12.65 -54.28 -7.15
C GLU A 287 13.31 -54.66 -8.50
N PRO A 288 14.50 -55.30 -8.45
CA PRO A 288 15.10 -55.96 -9.60
C PRO A 288 14.15 -57.01 -10.20
N GLU A 289 14.18 -57.18 -11.53
CA GLU A 289 13.27 -58.07 -12.26
C GLU A 289 13.24 -59.51 -11.72
N GLN A 290 14.36 -59.99 -11.18
CA GLN A 290 14.50 -61.32 -10.57
C GLN A 290 13.64 -61.53 -9.31
N ASN A 291 13.39 -60.47 -8.53
CA ASN A 291 12.62 -60.54 -7.28
C ASN A 291 11.12 -60.33 -7.50
N ARG A 292 10.70 -59.73 -8.63
CA ARG A 292 9.29 -59.45 -8.95
C ARG A 292 8.40 -60.69 -9.06
N ARG A 293 8.98 -61.88 -9.20
CA ARG A 293 8.26 -63.16 -9.32
C ARG A 293 8.10 -63.91 -7.99
N LEU A 294 8.69 -63.41 -6.90
CA LEU A 294 8.54 -64.01 -5.57
C LEU A 294 7.12 -63.74 -5.05
N ARG A 295 6.52 -64.72 -4.37
CA ARG A 295 5.27 -64.49 -3.63
C ARG A 295 5.55 -63.52 -2.48
N TYR A 296 4.59 -62.66 -2.16
CA TYR A 296 4.70 -61.69 -1.06
C TYR A 296 5.16 -62.32 0.28
N VAL A 297 4.82 -63.59 0.52
CA VAL A 297 5.17 -64.34 1.74
C VAL A 297 6.65 -64.76 1.79
N ASP A 298 7.31 -64.86 0.64
CA ASP A 298 8.72 -65.27 0.49
C ASP A 298 9.65 -64.07 0.24
N ARG A 299 9.14 -62.84 0.34
CA ARG A 299 9.91 -61.63 0.09
C ARG A 299 10.74 -61.26 1.31
N ASP A 300 12.02 -61.00 1.08
CA ASP A 300 12.92 -60.41 2.06
C ASP A 300 12.59 -58.92 2.22
N GLU A 301 11.96 -58.58 3.34
CA GLU A 301 11.49 -57.21 3.61
C GLU A 301 12.66 -56.23 3.76
N GLU A 302 13.80 -56.65 4.31
CA GLU A 302 14.99 -55.80 4.46
C GLU A 302 15.59 -55.48 3.08
N ALA A 303 15.71 -56.50 2.22
CA ALA A 303 16.15 -56.31 0.84
C ALA A 303 15.18 -55.42 0.04
N PHE A 304 13.87 -55.56 0.27
CA PHE A 304 12.85 -54.73 -0.35
C PHE A 304 12.98 -53.26 0.08
N GLU A 305 13.06 -52.97 1.39
CA GLU A 305 13.25 -51.61 1.90
C GLU A 305 14.51 -50.96 1.31
N LYS A 306 15.60 -51.72 1.22
CA LYS A 306 16.85 -51.25 0.62
C LYS A 306 16.68 -50.90 -0.86
N SER A 307 15.92 -51.70 -1.61
CA SER A 307 15.60 -51.42 -3.01
C SER A 307 14.79 -50.12 -3.18
N VAL A 308 13.80 -49.90 -2.30
CA VAL A 308 12.99 -48.67 -2.27
C VAL A 308 13.90 -47.46 -2.01
N ARG A 309 14.72 -47.49 -0.96
CA ARG A 309 15.66 -46.40 -0.61
C ARG A 309 16.67 -46.13 -1.73
N ALA A 310 17.20 -47.17 -2.36
CA ALA A 310 18.11 -47.04 -3.50
C ALA A 310 17.44 -46.32 -4.68
N ARG A 311 16.18 -46.63 -4.96
CA ARG A 311 15.40 -45.99 -6.02
C ARG A 311 15.06 -44.54 -5.69
N VAL A 312 14.66 -44.25 -4.46
CA VAL A 312 14.47 -42.86 -3.98
C VAL A 312 15.74 -42.04 -4.16
N ASN A 313 16.89 -42.56 -3.70
CA ASN A 313 18.19 -41.90 -3.87
C ASN A 313 18.56 -41.67 -5.34
N GLU A 314 18.22 -42.60 -6.24
CA GLU A 314 18.43 -42.43 -7.68
C GLU A 314 17.66 -41.22 -8.20
N ILE A 315 16.35 -41.13 -7.91
CA ILE A 315 15.50 -40.00 -8.31
C ILE A 315 15.98 -38.70 -7.66
N GLU A 316 16.30 -38.69 -6.38
CA GLU A 316 16.74 -37.49 -5.67
C GLU A 316 18.07 -36.96 -6.22
N ARG A 317 19.02 -37.85 -6.52
CA ARG A 317 20.27 -37.49 -7.21
C ARG A 317 20.00 -36.94 -8.59
N ILE A 318 18.96 -37.40 -9.27
CA ILE A 318 18.49 -36.81 -10.52
C ILE A 318 17.98 -35.41 -10.17
N ILE A 319 16.83 -35.23 -9.51
CA ILE A 319 16.13 -33.94 -9.32
C ILE A 319 16.96 -32.82 -8.67
N TYR A 320 17.96 -33.15 -7.85
CA TYR A 320 18.81 -32.16 -7.18
C TYR A 320 20.18 -31.98 -7.82
N ARG A 321 20.46 -32.62 -8.96
CA ARG A 321 21.73 -32.43 -9.67
C ARG A 321 21.82 -31.03 -10.27
N ILE A 322 22.79 -30.25 -9.80
CA ILE A 322 23.16 -28.96 -10.40
C ILE A 322 23.63 -29.19 -11.86
N GLY A 323 23.13 -28.37 -12.80
CA GLY A 323 23.57 -28.39 -14.21
C GLY A 323 22.80 -29.36 -15.10
N SER A 324 21.48 -29.40 -14.98
CA SER A 324 20.67 -30.42 -15.65
C SER A 324 19.31 -29.82 -16.05
N GLU A 325 18.75 -30.29 -17.17
CA GLU A 325 17.80 -29.52 -18.00
C GLU A 325 16.32 -29.60 -17.61
N GLU A 326 15.93 -30.33 -16.54
CA GLU A 326 14.51 -30.55 -16.18
C GLU A 326 14.31 -30.76 -14.66
N ARG A 327 14.63 -29.77 -13.81
CA ARG A 327 14.81 -30.02 -12.36
C ARG A 327 14.54 -28.83 -11.44
N CYS A 328 14.26 -29.12 -10.16
CA CYS A 328 14.01 -28.11 -9.12
C CYS A 328 15.06 -26.97 -9.10
N VAL A 329 16.33 -27.31 -9.38
CA VAL A 329 17.46 -26.37 -9.41
C VAL A 329 17.42 -25.33 -10.55
N GLN A 330 16.52 -25.50 -11.54
CA GLN A 330 16.35 -24.52 -12.62
C GLN A 330 15.65 -23.26 -12.13
N CYS A 331 14.65 -23.43 -11.26
CA CYS A 331 13.89 -22.32 -10.68
C CYS A 331 14.43 -21.97 -9.28
N HIS A 332 14.86 -22.96 -8.50
CA HIS A 332 15.25 -22.76 -7.10
C HIS A 332 16.76 -22.69 -6.89
N TYR A 333 17.17 -21.94 -5.86
CA TYR A 333 18.50 -22.02 -5.29
C TYR A 333 18.55 -23.16 -4.28
N VAL A 334 19.52 -24.05 -4.45
CA VAL A 334 19.61 -25.30 -3.69
C VAL A 334 21.01 -25.43 -3.13
N THR A 335 21.14 -25.67 -1.83
CA THR A 335 22.40 -25.86 -1.12
C THR A 335 22.50 -27.27 -0.56
N LYS A 336 23.73 -27.82 -0.46
CA LYS A 336 23.95 -29.18 0.05
C LYS A 336 23.90 -29.18 1.58
N GLU A 337 23.16 -30.11 2.18
CA GLU A 337 23.29 -30.41 3.61
C GLU A 337 24.26 -31.57 3.89
N ALA A 338 24.64 -31.71 5.16
CA ALA A 338 25.70 -32.60 5.61
C ALA A 338 25.23 -33.94 6.21
N SER A 339 23.93 -34.16 6.46
CA SER A 339 23.50 -35.39 7.13
C SER A 339 22.05 -35.79 6.85
N THR A 340 21.78 -37.09 6.83
CA THR A 340 20.45 -37.67 7.02
C THR A 340 20.49 -38.61 8.23
N GLU A 341 19.41 -38.66 9.01
CA GLU A 341 19.27 -39.59 10.14
C GLU A 341 18.87 -41.01 9.68
N ILE A 342 18.48 -41.15 8.41
CA ILE A 342 17.98 -42.40 7.87
C ILE A 342 19.10 -43.13 7.14
N GLU A 343 19.45 -44.33 7.62
CA GLU A 343 20.43 -45.21 6.99
C GLU A 343 20.02 -45.52 5.53
N ASP A 344 21.03 -45.61 4.65
CA ASP A 344 20.89 -45.82 3.21
C ASP A 344 20.08 -44.77 2.43
N LEU A 345 19.79 -43.59 2.99
CA LEU A 345 19.32 -42.42 2.23
C LEU A 345 20.41 -41.36 2.07
N ALA A 346 20.32 -40.55 1.01
CA ALA A 346 21.16 -39.38 0.84
C ALA A 346 20.68 -38.23 1.76
N PRO A 347 21.55 -37.29 2.16
CA PRO A 347 21.11 -36.01 2.74
C PRO A 347 20.22 -35.26 1.75
N LEU A 348 19.09 -34.72 2.23
CA LEU A 348 18.27 -33.81 1.43
C LEU A 348 18.99 -32.48 1.28
N PRO A 349 18.86 -31.79 0.15
CA PRO A 349 19.37 -30.45 0.04
C PRO A 349 18.42 -29.47 0.74
N LYS A 350 18.93 -28.27 1.03
CA LYS A 350 18.09 -27.15 1.45
C LYS A 350 17.72 -26.31 0.23
N VAL A 351 16.42 -26.09 0.04
CA VAL A 351 15.87 -25.20 -0.99
C VAL A 351 15.64 -23.83 -0.34
N GLU A 352 16.20 -22.77 -0.92
CA GLU A 352 15.88 -21.41 -0.45
C GLU A 352 14.43 -21.07 -0.78
N THR A 353 13.74 -20.46 0.19
CA THR A 353 12.39 -19.95 -0.03
C THR A 353 12.43 -18.83 -1.08
N PRO A 354 11.49 -18.80 -2.05
CA PRO A 354 11.46 -17.77 -3.09
C PRO A 354 11.35 -16.33 -2.57
N ASP A 355 10.92 -16.10 -1.33
CA ASP A 355 10.88 -14.78 -0.67
C ASP A 355 10.27 -13.66 -1.54
N VAL A 356 9.28 -14.02 -2.37
CA VAL A 356 8.52 -13.07 -3.20
C VAL A 356 7.50 -12.38 -2.29
N PRO A 357 7.61 -11.06 -2.06
CA PRO A 357 6.67 -10.35 -1.22
C PRO A 357 5.25 -10.43 -1.78
N GLU A 358 4.25 -10.53 -0.90
CA GLU A 358 2.86 -10.31 -1.30
C GLU A 358 2.64 -8.85 -1.74
N ARG A 359 3.44 -7.93 -1.18
CA ARG A 359 3.42 -6.51 -1.47
C ARG A 359 4.83 -5.91 -1.32
N TRP A 360 5.25 -5.13 -2.32
CA TRP A 360 6.56 -4.47 -2.31
C TRP A 360 6.54 -3.09 -1.66
N LEU A 361 5.38 -2.42 -1.71
CA LEU A 361 5.16 -1.08 -1.17
C LEU A 361 3.98 -1.11 -0.19
N ASP A 362 4.26 -1.55 1.02
CA ASP A 362 3.25 -1.80 2.07
C ASP A 362 2.49 -0.56 2.52
N HIS A 363 3.11 0.61 2.36
CA HIS A 363 2.57 1.91 2.77
C HIS A 363 2.14 2.77 1.58
N SER A 364 1.81 2.16 0.44
CA SER A 364 1.32 2.90 -0.72
C SER A 364 0.05 2.30 -1.28
N ARG A 365 -0.90 3.12 -1.73
CA ARG A 365 -2.04 2.66 -2.53
C ARG A 365 -1.76 2.81 -4.01
N PHE A 366 -2.10 1.77 -4.75
CA PHE A 366 -2.14 1.82 -6.20
C PHE A 366 -3.15 0.78 -6.66
N ALA A 367 -4.26 1.22 -7.26
CA ALA A 367 -5.27 0.31 -7.80
C ALA A 367 -4.98 0.07 -9.29
N HIS A 368 -4.66 -1.18 -9.63
CA HIS A 368 -4.35 -1.55 -11.02
C HIS A 368 -5.56 -1.47 -11.95
N GLU A 369 -6.76 -1.81 -11.48
CA GLU A 369 -8.01 -1.73 -12.25
C GLU A 369 -8.30 -0.30 -12.72
N ALA A 370 -8.03 0.70 -11.87
CA ALA A 370 -8.15 2.11 -12.23
C ALA A 370 -7.16 2.54 -13.33
N HIS A 371 -6.12 1.73 -13.59
CA HIS A 371 -5.10 1.94 -14.61
C HIS A 371 -5.15 0.89 -15.73
N SER A 372 -6.22 0.10 -15.83
CA SER A 372 -6.38 -1.00 -16.81
C SER A 372 -6.29 -0.56 -18.27
N THR A 373 -6.47 0.73 -18.57
CA THR A 373 -6.34 1.30 -19.92
C THR A 373 -4.91 1.69 -20.29
N VAL A 374 -3.95 1.56 -19.37
CA VAL A 374 -2.53 1.89 -19.56
C VAL A 374 -1.73 0.60 -19.71
N SER A 375 -0.74 0.59 -20.61
CA SER A 375 0.15 -0.58 -20.75
C SER A 375 0.96 -0.80 -19.48
N CYS A 376 1.11 -2.07 -19.06
CA CYS A 376 1.89 -2.44 -17.87
C CYS A 376 3.32 -1.87 -17.92
N GLU A 377 3.95 -1.84 -19.10
CA GLU A 377 5.33 -1.38 -19.30
C GLU A 377 5.55 0.10 -18.97
N GLU A 378 4.50 0.92 -18.97
CA GLU A 378 4.60 2.34 -18.56
C GLU A 378 4.98 2.48 -17.08
N CYS A 379 4.56 1.53 -16.24
CA CYS A 379 4.87 1.47 -14.81
C CYS A 379 5.90 0.39 -14.45
N HIS A 380 6.06 -0.64 -15.30
CA HIS A 380 7.04 -1.72 -15.20
C HIS A 380 8.09 -1.63 -16.33
N PRO A 381 8.91 -0.57 -16.36
CA PRO A 381 9.84 -0.35 -17.46
C PRO A 381 10.91 -1.45 -17.51
N GLY A 382 11.18 -1.96 -18.71
CA GLY A 382 12.22 -2.98 -18.92
C GLY A 382 11.81 -4.40 -18.52
N VAL A 383 10.56 -4.61 -18.11
CA VAL A 383 10.07 -5.93 -17.66
C VAL A 383 10.29 -7.03 -18.70
N LEU A 384 10.03 -6.74 -19.98
CA LEU A 384 10.19 -7.70 -21.07
C LEU A 384 11.66 -8.02 -21.40
N GLN A 385 12.61 -7.27 -20.86
CA GLN A 385 14.05 -7.45 -21.09
C GLN A 385 14.76 -8.01 -19.85
N SER A 386 14.06 -8.12 -18.72
CA SER A 386 14.63 -8.64 -17.49
C SER A 386 14.98 -10.11 -17.60
N GLU A 387 16.20 -10.42 -17.16
CA GLU A 387 16.74 -11.78 -17.15
C GLU A 387 16.84 -12.36 -15.73
N LYS A 388 16.53 -11.56 -14.70
CA LYS A 388 16.68 -11.93 -13.30
C LYS A 388 15.50 -11.44 -12.47
N ALA A 389 15.00 -12.31 -11.58
CA ALA A 389 13.97 -11.92 -10.61
C ALA A 389 14.42 -10.81 -9.65
N THR A 390 15.72 -10.64 -9.43
CA THR A 390 16.28 -9.60 -8.56
C THR A 390 16.26 -8.19 -9.15
N ASP A 391 15.89 -8.05 -10.44
CA ASP A 391 15.80 -6.75 -11.10
C ASP A 391 14.60 -5.96 -10.53
N LEU A 392 14.78 -4.67 -10.27
CA LEU A 392 13.66 -3.80 -9.88
C LEU A 392 12.88 -3.39 -11.14
N LEU A 393 11.70 -4.00 -11.34
CA LEU A 393 10.88 -3.83 -12.54
C LEU A 393 9.65 -2.96 -12.28
N PHE A 394 9.80 -1.87 -11.55
CA PHE A 394 8.75 -0.87 -11.33
C PHE A 394 9.35 0.53 -11.33
N PHE A 395 8.51 1.56 -11.42
CA PHE A 395 8.94 2.97 -11.44
C PHE A 395 9.86 3.36 -10.26
N ASP A 396 10.72 4.35 -10.49
CA ASP A 396 11.69 4.81 -9.48
C ASP A 396 11.11 5.82 -8.48
N SER A 397 10.21 6.65 -8.98
CA SER A 397 9.74 7.88 -8.36
C SER A 397 8.35 8.25 -8.88
N ILE A 398 7.74 9.25 -8.24
CA ILE A 398 6.42 9.76 -8.63
C ILE A 398 6.41 10.44 -10.01
N VAL A 399 7.56 10.64 -10.65
CA VAL A 399 7.67 11.24 -12.00
C VAL A 399 6.81 10.46 -13.00
N THR A 400 6.77 9.12 -12.89
CA THR A 400 5.92 8.27 -13.74
C THR A 400 4.45 8.62 -13.58
N CYS A 401 3.96 8.71 -12.35
CA CYS A 401 2.56 9.05 -12.05
C CYS A 401 2.23 10.48 -12.50
N ALA A 402 3.16 11.41 -12.31
CA ALA A 402 2.99 12.83 -12.63
C ALA A 402 2.82 13.12 -14.13
N LYS A 403 3.15 12.17 -15.02
CA LYS A 403 2.85 12.29 -16.45
C LYS A 403 1.34 12.43 -16.72
N CYS A 404 0.52 11.79 -15.88
CA CYS A 404 -0.93 11.83 -15.97
C CYS A 404 -1.54 12.65 -14.82
N HIS A 405 -1.10 12.44 -13.57
CA HIS A 405 -1.67 13.06 -12.37
C HIS A 405 -1.12 14.49 -12.05
N ALA A 406 -0.66 15.24 -13.05
CA ALA A 406 -0.11 16.59 -12.87
C ALA A 406 -1.20 17.63 -12.50
N PRO A 407 -0.84 18.83 -11.98
CA PRO A 407 -1.71 19.74 -11.21
C PRO A 407 -2.90 20.39 -11.95
N LYS A 408 -3.22 19.95 -13.17
CA LYS A 408 -4.48 20.28 -13.87
C LYS A 408 -5.52 19.17 -13.79
N GLN A 409 -5.20 18.05 -13.15
CA GLN A 409 -6.14 16.98 -12.82
C GLN A 409 -6.37 17.00 -11.30
N ASP A 410 -7.62 16.88 -10.88
CA ASP A 410 -8.14 17.34 -9.60
C ASP A 410 -7.57 16.67 -8.32
N ARG A 411 -6.64 15.70 -8.42
CA ARG A 411 -6.07 15.00 -7.26
C ARG A 411 -4.61 14.60 -7.45
N ASN A 412 -3.71 15.21 -6.68
CA ASN A 412 -2.28 14.90 -6.63
C ASN A 412 -1.67 15.05 -5.22
N ASN A 413 -2.48 14.81 -4.18
CA ASN A 413 -2.07 14.92 -2.78
C ASN A 413 -1.31 13.67 -2.30
N CYS A 414 -0.62 13.80 -1.16
CA CYS A 414 0.16 12.73 -0.55
C CYS A 414 -0.69 11.49 -0.26
N THR A 415 -1.96 11.65 0.13
CA THR A 415 -2.89 10.55 0.46
C THR A 415 -3.34 9.75 -0.76
N LEU A 416 -3.14 10.25 -1.98
CA LEU A 416 -3.39 9.50 -3.21
C LEU A 416 -2.45 8.29 -3.34
N CYS A 417 -1.18 8.47 -2.96
CA CYS A 417 -0.14 7.47 -3.14
C CYS A 417 0.25 6.80 -1.82
N HIS A 418 0.19 7.51 -0.70
CA HIS A 418 0.68 7.03 0.60
C HIS A 418 -0.45 6.64 1.54
N ASP A 419 -0.30 5.45 2.13
CA ASP A 419 -1.13 4.97 3.22
C ASP A 419 -0.56 5.41 4.56
N PHE A 420 -1.25 6.37 5.18
CA PHE A 420 -0.85 6.93 6.47
C PHE A 420 -1.59 6.25 7.63
N HIS A 421 -2.84 5.84 7.44
CA HIS A 421 -3.56 5.06 8.46
C HIS A 421 -3.37 3.55 8.23
N PRO A 422 -3.13 2.74 9.28
CA PRO A 422 -3.12 1.30 9.10
C PRO A 422 -4.51 0.84 8.67
N ASN A 423 -4.59 0.14 7.54
CA ASN A 423 -5.83 -0.47 7.02
C ASN A 423 -6.34 -1.64 7.89
N ASN A 424 -5.82 -1.77 9.10
CA ASN A 424 -5.84 -3.00 9.88
C ASN A 424 -6.86 -2.91 11.01
N TRP A 425 -8.13 -2.71 10.68
CA TRP A 425 -9.17 -3.06 11.64
C TRP A 425 -9.31 -4.59 11.82
N LYS A 426 -8.66 -5.40 10.95
CA LYS A 426 -8.70 -6.88 11.02
C LYS A 426 -7.36 -7.63 11.12
N THR A 427 -6.23 -7.03 10.76
CA THR A 427 -4.97 -7.78 10.57
C THR A 427 -3.89 -7.52 11.64
N SER A 428 -4.07 -6.58 12.56
CA SER A 428 -3.10 -6.34 13.64
C SER A 428 -2.94 -7.55 14.58
N LYS A 429 -4.01 -8.33 14.79
CA LYS A 429 -3.97 -9.52 15.67
C LYS A 429 -3.08 -10.66 15.14
N THR A 430 -2.82 -10.74 13.84
CA THR A 430 -2.05 -11.85 13.24
C THR A 430 -0.55 -11.58 13.15
N LEU A 431 -0.12 -10.30 13.09
CA LEU A 431 1.31 -9.94 13.03
C LEU A 431 1.96 -9.88 14.42
N GLU A 432 1.23 -9.45 15.45
CA GLU A 432 1.74 -9.50 16.85
C GLU A 432 1.94 -10.94 17.34
N ALA A 433 1.12 -11.89 16.89
CA ALA A 433 1.25 -13.29 17.25
C ALA A 433 2.52 -13.96 16.68
N ARG A 434 3.06 -13.47 15.55
CA ARG A 434 4.31 -13.98 14.96
C ARG A 434 5.56 -13.39 15.61
N ASN A 435 5.52 -12.12 16.02
CA ASN A 435 6.68 -11.44 16.62
C ASN A 435 6.87 -11.76 18.12
N LEU A 436 5.81 -12.15 18.85
CA LEU A 436 5.93 -12.58 20.24
C LEU A 436 6.41 -14.04 20.38
N ALA A 437 6.09 -14.90 19.41
CA ALA A 437 6.53 -16.30 19.40
C ALA A 437 8.04 -16.46 19.12
N SER A 438 8.67 -15.52 18.40
CA SER A 438 10.12 -15.56 18.13
C SER A 438 10.98 -14.97 19.24
N LEU A 439 10.39 -14.33 20.25
CA LEU A 439 11.10 -13.71 21.38
C LEU A 439 10.91 -14.45 22.71
N THR A 440 10.11 -15.52 22.71
CA THR A 440 9.83 -16.34 23.90
C THR A 440 9.96 -17.83 23.59
N SER A 441 11.18 -18.26 23.29
CA SER A 441 11.58 -19.63 23.57
C SER A 441 13.00 -19.60 24.13
N PRO A 442 13.25 -20.30 25.27
CA PRO A 442 14.46 -20.15 26.08
C PRO A 442 15.76 -20.57 25.39
#